data_AF-A0A485BD52-F1
#
_entry.id   AF-A0A485BD52-F1
#
_cell.length_a   1.000
_cell.length_b   1.000
_cell.length_c   1.000
_cell.angle_alpha   90.00
_cell.angle_beta   90.00
_cell.angle_gamma   90.00
#
_symmetry.space_group_name_H-M   'P 1'
#
loop_
_entity.id
_entity.type
_entity.pdbx_description
1 polymer ?
#
loop_
_entity_poly.entity_id
_entity_poly.type
_entity_poly.pdbx_seq_one_letter_code
_entity_poly.pdbx_strand_id
1 'polypeptide(L)'
;MVLCSNLFGDILSDECAMITGSMGMLPSASLNEEGFGLYEPAGGSAPDIAGKNIANPIAQILSLALLLRYSLDANDAASAIEAAINRALEEGVRTSDLARGGAAVSTDEMGDIIARYVAEGGVTMAKTLYEKLFDAHVVFEAPNETPLLYIDRHLVHEVTSPQAFDGLRAHKRPVRQPGKTFATMDHNVSTQTKDINASGEMARIQMQELIKNCSEFGVELYDLNHPYQGIVHVMGPEQGVTLPGMTIVCGDSHTATHGAFGALAFGIGTSEVEHVLATQTLKQGRAKTMKIEVNGKAAPGITAKDIVLAIIGKTGSAGGTGYVVEFCGQAIRRSDHGRPYDAV
;
A
#
# COMPACT_ATOMS: atom_id res chain seq x y z
N MET A 1 1.13 11.46 -0.18
CA MET A 1 0.81 12.89 -0.36
C MET A 1 1.37 13.28 -1.72
N VAL A 2 0.53 13.69 -2.67
CA VAL A 2 0.99 14.12 -3.99
C VAL A 2 0.86 15.63 -4.05
N LEU A 3 1.97 16.36 -4.18
CA LEU A 3 1.97 17.80 -4.36
C LEU A 3 1.80 18.10 -5.85
N CYS A 4 0.69 18.72 -6.23
CA CYS A 4 0.36 19.05 -7.62
C CYS A 4 -0.24 20.44 -7.70
N SER A 5 -0.08 21.12 -8.83
CA SER A 5 -0.82 22.37 -9.11
C SER A 5 -2.32 22.07 -9.20
N ASN A 6 -3.19 23.02 -8.79
CA ASN A 6 -4.64 22.84 -8.70
C ASN A 6 -5.27 21.98 -9.81
N LEU A 7 -4.96 22.25 -11.10
CA LEU A 7 -5.54 21.50 -12.22
C LEU A 7 -5.18 20.00 -12.23
N PHE A 8 -3.93 19.65 -11.93
CA PHE A 8 -3.49 18.25 -11.87
C PHE A 8 -3.90 17.59 -10.55
N GLY A 9 -4.01 18.38 -9.46
CA GLY A 9 -4.58 17.92 -8.21
C GLY A 9 -6.03 17.47 -8.37
N ASP A 10 -6.83 18.27 -9.08
CA ASP A 10 -8.26 18.02 -9.35
C ASP A 10 -8.48 16.72 -10.15
N ILE A 11 -7.71 16.55 -11.24
CA ILE A 11 -7.77 15.33 -12.06
C ILE A 11 -7.34 14.10 -11.24
N LEU A 12 -6.28 14.21 -10.44
CA LEU A 12 -5.84 13.09 -9.60
C LEU A 12 -6.86 12.76 -8.50
N SER A 13 -7.50 13.75 -7.88
CA SER A 13 -8.57 13.51 -6.92
C SER A 13 -9.78 12.84 -7.57
N ASP A 14 -10.20 13.28 -8.76
CA ASP A 14 -11.34 12.69 -9.48
C ASP A 14 -11.07 11.24 -9.91
N GLU A 15 -9.89 10.95 -10.44
CA GLU A 15 -9.48 9.58 -10.78
C GLU A 15 -9.38 8.69 -9.53
N CYS A 16 -8.83 9.21 -8.42
CA CYS A 16 -8.86 8.51 -7.13
C CYS A 16 -10.30 8.25 -6.64
N ALA A 17 -11.25 9.14 -6.93
CA ALA A 17 -12.66 8.99 -6.58
C ALA A 17 -13.33 7.86 -7.35
N MET A 18 -12.99 7.73 -8.63
CA MET A 18 -13.48 6.64 -9.47
C MET A 18 -12.91 5.29 -9.02
N ILE A 19 -11.66 5.26 -8.56
CA ILE A 19 -11.03 4.04 -8.01
C ILE A 19 -11.75 3.57 -6.72
N THR A 20 -12.15 4.48 -5.83
CA THR A 20 -12.92 4.13 -4.62
C THR A 20 -14.39 3.77 -4.91
N GLY A 21 -14.82 3.91 -6.16
CA GLY A 21 -16.11 3.46 -6.66
C GLY A 21 -17.20 4.53 -6.72
N SER A 22 -16.94 5.76 -6.26
CA SER A 22 -17.82 6.92 -6.43
C SER A 22 -17.16 8.23 -5.98
N MET A 23 -17.46 9.34 -6.67
CA MET A 23 -17.12 10.69 -6.18
C MET A 23 -17.75 11.00 -4.81
N GLY A 24 -18.90 10.41 -4.51
CA GLY A 24 -19.59 10.57 -3.23
C GLY A 24 -18.86 9.96 -2.03
N MET A 25 -17.70 9.34 -2.23
CA MET A 25 -16.87 8.72 -1.21
C MET A 25 -15.63 9.53 -0.83
N LEU A 26 -15.32 10.62 -1.53
CA LEU A 26 -14.09 11.39 -1.29
C LEU A 26 -14.30 12.63 -0.38
N PRO A 27 -13.91 12.56 0.90
CA PRO A 27 -13.76 13.77 1.69
C PRO A 27 -12.52 14.55 1.27
N SER A 28 -12.52 15.86 1.51
CA SER A 28 -11.32 16.69 1.31
C SER A 28 -11.14 17.70 2.43
N ALA A 29 -9.89 18.16 2.58
CA ALA A 29 -9.50 19.19 3.53
C ALA A 29 -8.40 20.06 2.92
N SER A 30 -8.61 21.37 2.94
CA SER A 30 -7.60 22.38 2.61
C SER A 30 -7.12 23.04 3.90
N LEU A 31 -5.95 22.63 4.39
CA LEU A 31 -5.42 23.01 5.71
C LEU A 31 -4.32 24.07 5.60
N ASN A 32 -4.30 25.02 6.53
CA ASN A 32 -3.14 25.88 6.77
C ASN A 32 -2.16 25.23 7.78
N GLU A 33 -1.00 25.85 7.99
CA GLU A 33 0.04 25.33 8.89
C GLU A 33 -0.40 25.21 10.36
N GLU A 34 -1.42 25.97 10.77
CA GLU A 34 -1.96 25.99 12.13
C GLU A 34 -3.10 24.96 12.33
N GLY A 35 -3.45 24.19 11.30
CA GLY A 35 -4.51 23.18 11.37
C GLY A 35 -5.92 23.73 11.19
N PHE A 36 -6.08 25.01 10.84
CA PHE A 36 -7.35 25.59 10.41
C PHE A 36 -7.54 25.37 8.91
N GLY A 37 -8.74 24.98 8.48
CA GLY A 37 -8.96 24.68 7.07
C GLY A 37 -10.41 24.71 6.62
N LEU A 38 -10.56 24.61 5.30
CA LEU A 38 -11.84 24.38 4.63
C LEU A 38 -12.03 22.88 4.43
N TYR A 39 -13.22 22.38 4.76
CA TYR A 39 -13.55 20.96 4.70
C TYR A 39 -14.81 20.78 3.86
N GLU A 40 -14.65 20.18 2.70
CA GLU A 40 -15.73 19.98 1.74
C GLU A 40 -15.49 18.68 0.97
N PRO A 41 -16.53 18.00 0.51
CA PRO A 41 -16.38 16.85 -0.37
C PRO A 41 -15.69 17.27 -1.67
N ALA A 42 -14.86 16.40 -2.24
CA ALA A 42 -14.14 16.71 -3.50
C ALA A 42 -15.07 16.79 -4.73
N GLY A 43 -16.33 16.36 -4.61
CA GLY A 43 -17.25 16.30 -5.74
C GLY A 43 -17.73 17.68 -6.22
N GLY A 44 -17.91 17.80 -7.54
CA GLY A 44 -18.54 18.97 -8.16
C GLY A 44 -20.05 19.07 -7.93
N SER A 45 -20.68 20.08 -8.53
CA SER A 45 -22.14 20.24 -8.46
C SER A 45 -22.86 19.14 -9.25
N ALA A 46 -23.97 18.61 -8.71
CA ALA A 46 -24.83 17.63 -9.37
C ALA A 46 -26.28 18.15 -9.52
N PRO A 47 -26.55 19.07 -10.47
CA PRO A 47 -27.87 19.69 -10.64
C PRO A 47 -28.95 18.69 -11.06
N ASP A 48 -28.56 17.62 -11.75
CA ASP A 48 -29.42 16.57 -12.26
C ASP A 48 -30.05 15.73 -11.13
N ILE A 49 -29.44 15.67 -9.95
CA ILE A 49 -29.97 14.96 -8.77
C ILE A 49 -30.47 15.88 -7.66
N ALA A 50 -30.43 17.19 -7.87
CA ALA A 50 -30.88 18.18 -6.89
C ALA A 50 -32.34 17.94 -6.49
N GLY A 51 -32.59 17.90 -5.17
CA GLY A 51 -33.93 17.68 -4.60
C GLY A 51 -34.50 16.27 -4.76
N LYS A 52 -33.73 15.31 -5.29
CA LYS A 52 -34.21 13.94 -5.52
C LYS A 52 -33.95 12.96 -4.37
N ASN A 53 -33.20 13.37 -3.34
CA ASN A 53 -32.85 12.52 -2.19
C ASN A 53 -32.08 11.22 -2.56
N ILE A 54 -31.20 11.31 -3.57
CA ILE A 54 -30.41 10.17 -4.07
C ILE A 54 -28.90 10.41 -4.07
N ALA A 55 -28.47 11.59 -3.62
CA ALA A 55 -27.05 11.93 -3.48
C ALA A 55 -26.40 11.08 -2.37
N ASN A 56 -25.13 10.74 -2.53
CA ASN A 56 -24.37 10.04 -1.51
C ASN A 56 -23.82 11.03 -0.46
N PRO A 57 -24.24 10.96 0.81
CA PRO A 57 -23.81 11.92 1.83
C PRO A 57 -22.44 11.60 2.43
N ILE A 58 -21.83 10.44 2.11
CA ILE A 58 -20.65 9.92 2.82
C ILE A 58 -19.46 10.88 2.76
N ALA A 59 -19.13 11.44 1.59
CA ALA A 59 -18.02 12.39 1.44
C ALA A 59 -18.19 13.64 2.31
N GLN A 60 -19.41 14.17 2.40
CA GLN A 60 -19.72 15.33 3.25
C GLN A 60 -19.52 14.98 4.74
N ILE A 61 -20.02 13.83 5.16
CA ILE A 61 -19.90 13.36 6.55
C ILE A 61 -18.44 13.05 6.90
N LEU A 62 -17.67 12.45 5.99
CA LEU A 62 -16.24 12.22 6.20
C LEU A 62 -15.45 13.54 6.24
N SER A 63 -15.85 14.57 5.49
CA SER A 63 -15.22 15.90 5.57
C SER A 63 -15.42 16.52 6.96
N LEU A 64 -16.57 16.28 7.60
CA LEU A 64 -16.78 16.62 9.01
C LEU A 64 -15.85 15.83 9.94
N ALA A 65 -15.59 14.54 9.66
CA ALA A 65 -14.62 13.76 10.43
C ALA A 65 -13.20 14.33 10.29
N LEU A 66 -12.80 14.78 9.10
CA LEU A 66 -11.52 15.49 8.89
C LEU A 66 -11.46 16.79 9.71
N LEU A 67 -12.54 17.58 9.74
CA LEU A 67 -12.63 18.79 10.56
C LEU A 67 -12.44 18.49 12.05
N LEU A 68 -13.16 17.49 12.56
CA LEU A 68 -13.05 17.05 13.95
C LEU A 68 -11.61 16.62 14.27
N ARG A 69 -10.96 15.91 13.35
CA ARG A 69 -9.61 15.38 13.52
C ARG A 69 -8.52 16.45 13.47
N TYR A 70 -8.56 17.33 12.47
CA TYR A 70 -7.44 18.24 12.18
C TYR A 70 -7.59 19.61 12.81
N SER A 71 -8.80 20.17 12.88
CA SER A 71 -9.02 21.50 13.46
C SER A 71 -9.48 21.47 14.91
N LEU A 72 -10.16 20.41 15.35
CA LEU A 72 -10.79 20.37 16.69
C LEU A 72 -10.14 19.38 17.66
N ASP A 73 -9.14 18.60 17.22
CA ASP A 73 -8.49 17.53 17.99
C ASP A 73 -9.48 16.51 18.62
N ALA A 74 -10.69 16.42 18.07
CA ALA A 74 -11.76 15.53 18.51
C ALA A 74 -11.63 14.16 17.84
N ASN A 75 -10.48 13.51 18.04
CA ASN A 75 -10.11 12.26 17.37
C ASN A 75 -11.11 11.12 17.61
N ASP A 76 -11.69 11.05 18.81
CA ASP A 76 -12.68 10.01 19.16
C ASP A 76 -13.97 10.19 18.36
N ALA A 77 -14.45 11.43 18.22
CA ALA A 77 -15.64 11.76 17.44
C ALA A 77 -15.42 11.49 15.95
N ALA A 78 -14.26 11.89 15.40
CA ALA A 78 -13.89 11.60 14.03
C ALA A 78 -13.86 10.09 13.76
N SER A 79 -13.23 9.34 14.67
CA SER A 79 -13.12 7.88 14.54
C SER A 79 -14.47 7.17 14.68
N ALA A 80 -15.39 7.70 15.49
CA ALA A 80 -16.75 7.18 15.59
C ALA A 80 -17.53 7.34 14.29
N ILE A 81 -17.40 8.48 13.61
CA ILE A 81 -18.01 8.72 12.30
C ILE A 81 -17.44 7.76 11.25
N GLU A 82 -16.10 7.65 11.18
CA GLU A 82 -15.42 6.75 10.25
C GLU A 82 -15.85 5.28 10.48
N ALA A 83 -15.96 4.86 11.74
CA ALA A 83 -16.41 3.52 12.11
C ALA A 83 -17.88 3.27 11.71
N ALA A 84 -18.77 4.24 11.94
CA ALA A 84 -20.18 4.14 11.57
C ALA A 84 -20.37 3.98 10.06
N ILE A 85 -19.61 4.74 9.26
CA ILE A 85 -19.62 4.63 7.80
C ILE A 85 -19.10 3.26 7.35
N ASN A 86 -17.96 2.81 7.90
CA ASN A 86 -17.43 1.49 7.58
C ASN A 86 -18.44 0.39 7.92
N ARG A 87 -19.08 0.45 9.10
CA ARG A 87 -20.13 -0.50 9.50
C ARG A 87 -21.29 -0.51 8.51
N ALA A 88 -21.82 0.65 8.14
CA ALA A 88 -22.90 0.74 7.15
C ALA A 88 -22.49 0.11 5.82
N LEU A 89 -21.24 0.35 5.39
CA LEU A 89 -20.74 -0.20 4.14
C LEU A 89 -20.49 -1.72 4.24
N GLU A 90 -19.98 -2.23 5.34
CA GLU A 90 -19.76 -3.66 5.59
C GLU A 90 -21.09 -4.43 5.65
N GLU A 91 -22.14 -3.82 6.21
CA GLU A 91 -23.49 -4.37 6.23
C GLU A 91 -24.23 -4.27 4.88
N GLY A 92 -23.56 -3.77 3.84
CA GLY A 92 -24.09 -3.72 2.47
C GLY A 92 -25.01 -2.54 2.18
N VAL A 93 -25.10 -1.55 3.06
CA VAL A 93 -25.88 -0.33 2.82
C VAL A 93 -25.18 0.48 1.73
N ARG A 94 -25.89 0.80 0.64
CA ARG A 94 -25.32 1.46 -0.55
C ARG A 94 -26.31 2.51 -1.05
N THR A 95 -25.82 3.69 -1.44
CA THR A 95 -26.59 4.68 -2.21
C THR A 95 -26.55 4.31 -3.70
N SER A 96 -27.36 5.00 -4.52
CA SER A 96 -27.58 4.64 -5.93
C SER A 96 -26.30 4.56 -6.77
N ASP A 97 -25.35 5.46 -6.51
CA ASP A 97 -24.02 5.52 -7.11
C ASP A 97 -23.13 4.31 -6.75
N LEU A 98 -23.29 3.74 -5.55
CA LEU A 98 -22.50 2.61 -5.07
C LEU A 98 -23.14 1.24 -5.35
N ALA A 99 -24.46 1.20 -5.49
CA ALA A 99 -25.22 -0.05 -5.56
C ALA A 99 -25.05 -0.83 -6.88
N ARG A 100 -24.52 -0.19 -7.95
CA ARG A 100 -24.30 -0.80 -9.28
C ARG A 100 -25.52 -1.59 -9.81
N GLY A 101 -26.73 -1.05 -9.60
CA GLY A 101 -28.00 -1.67 -10.00
C GLY A 101 -28.65 -2.60 -8.97
N GLY A 102 -28.04 -2.75 -7.79
CA GLY A 102 -28.64 -3.41 -6.62
C GLY A 102 -29.59 -2.50 -5.82
N ALA A 103 -30.05 -2.99 -4.68
CA ALA A 103 -30.87 -2.21 -3.75
C ALA A 103 -30.07 -1.00 -3.24
N ALA A 104 -30.69 0.18 -3.30
CA ALA A 104 -30.08 1.43 -2.87
C ALA A 104 -30.95 2.14 -1.83
N VAL A 105 -30.31 2.78 -0.86
CA VAL A 105 -30.96 3.69 0.09
C VAL A 105 -30.89 5.13 -0.41
N SER A 106 -31.83 5.95 0.06
CA SER A 106 -31.84 7.41 -0.17
C SER A 106 -30.72 8.13 0.61
N THR A 107 -30.53 9.42 0.30
CA THR A 107 -29.57 10.27 1.03
C THR A 107 -29.90 10.32 2.52
N ASP A 108 -31.17 10.58 2.83
CA ASP A 108 -31.65 10.68 4.22
C ASP A 108 -31.49 9.35 4.96
N GLU A 109 -31.90 8.23 4.34
CA GLU A 109 -31.75 6.90 4.97
C GLU A 109 -30.29 6.55 5.26
N MET A 110 -29.36 6.84 4.33
CA MET A 110 -27.93 6.65 4.57
C MET A 110 -27.46 7.52 5.74
N GLY A 111 -27.88 8.79 5.78
CA GLY A 111 -27.57 9.71 6.87
C GLY A 111 -28.09 9.22 8.23
N ASP A 112 -29.34 8.78 8.29
CA ASP A 112 -29.98 8.24 9.49
C ASP A 112 -29.31 6.97 9.99
N ILE A 113 -28.92 6.07 9.08
CA ILE A 113 -28.18 4.84 9.42
C ILE A 113 -26.82 5.19 10.03
N ILE A 114 -26.05 6.08 9.40
CA ILE A 114 -24.74 6.50 9.91
C ILE A 114 -24.91 7.18 11.27
N ALA A 115 -25.85 8.12 11.40
CA ALA A 115 -26.10 8.82 12.66
C ALA A 115 -26.49 7.87 13.79
N ARG A 116 -27.35 6.89 13.50
CA ARG A 116 -27.71 5.82 14.43
C ARG A 116 -26.49 5.00 14.84
N TYR A 117 -25.61 4.62 13.91
CA TYR A 117 -24.39 3.88 14.25
C TYR A 117 -23.40 4.67 15.08
N VAL A 118 -23.28 5.98 14.86
CA VAL A 118 -22.53 6.87 15.74
C VAL A 118 -23.13 6.87 17.16
N ALA A 119 -24.47 6.96 17.27
CA ALA A 119 -25.16 7.01 18.56
C ALA A 119 -25.17 5.68 19.32
N GLU A 120 -25.26 4.55 18.62
CA GLU A 120 -25.28 3.20 19.19
C GLU A 120 -23.94 2.81 19.84
N GLY A 121 -22.84 3.50 19.51
CA GLY A 121 -21.54 3.20 20.09
C GLY A 121 -21.10 1.77 19.79
N GLY A 122 -21.01 1.42 18.50
CA GLY A 122 -20.50 0.13 18.05
C GLY A 122 -19.05 0.24 17.65
N VAL A 123 -18.13 -0.25 18.49
CA VAL A 123 -16.75 -0.47 18.07
C VAL A 123 -16.76 -1.64 17.09
N THR A 124 -16.92 -1.39 15.80
CA THR A 124 -16.22 -2.25 14.83
C THR A 124 -14.76 -2.17 15.26
N MET A 125 -14.18 -3.27 15.74
CA MET A 125 -12.77 -3.29 16.15
C MET A 125 -11.98 -2.70 14.99
N ALA A 126 -11.42 -1.50 15.22
CA ALA A 126 -10.78 -0.75 14.17
C ALA A 126 -9.66 -1.62 13.62
N LYS A 127 -9.81 -2.08 12.38
CA LYS A 127 -8.82 -2.92 11.75
C LYS A 127 -7.53 -2.12 11.58
N THR A 128 -6.42 -2.76 11.92
CA THR A 128 -5.08 -2.32 11.56
C THR A 128 -4.96 -2.19 10.03
N LEU A 129 -4.00 -1.41 9.55
CA LEU A 129 -3.73 -1.34 8.11
C LEU A 129 -3.40 -2.74 7.57
N TYR A 130 -2.62 -3.51 8.32
CA TYR A 130 -2.33 -4.91 8.01
C TYR A 130 -3.59 -5.75 7.83
N GLU A 131 -4.54 -5.71 8.77
CA GLU A 131 -5.79 -6.49 8.65
C GLU A 131 -6.61 -6.06 7.44
N LYS A 132 -6.72 -4.75 7.17
CA LYS A 132 -7.43 -4.24 6.00
C LYS A 132 -6.80 -4.75 4.70
N LEU A 133 -5.49 -4.67 4.58
CA LEU A 133 -4.75 -5.13 3.40
C LEU A 133 -4.87 -6.64 3.26
N PHE A 134 -4.67 -7.40 4.33
CA PHE A 134 -4.78 -8.85 4.28
C PHE A 134 -6.18 -9.28 3.85
N ASP A 135 -7.22 -8.76 4.50
CA ASP A 135 -8.63 -9.10 4.22
C ASP A 135 -9.00 -8.80 2.76
N ALA A 136 -8.55 -7.66 2.23
CA ALA A 136 -8.82 -7.26 0.85
C ALA A 136 -8.16 -8.16 -0.20
N HIS A 137 -7.12 -8.91 0.16
CA HIS A 137 -6.33 -9.73 -0.76
C HIS A 137 -6.53 -11.24 -0.58
N VAL A 138 -7.34 -11.68 0.39
CA VAL A 138 -7.72 -13.10 0.48
C VAL A 138 -8.59 -13.46 -0.72
N VAL A 139 -8.11 -14.36 -1.58
CA VAL A 139 -8.86 -14.87 -2.74
C VAL A 139 -9.48 -16.24 -2.49
N PHE A 140 -8.94 -16.99 -1.53
CA PHE A 140 -9.50 -18.27 -1.13
C PHE A 140 -9.12 -18.58 0.32
N GLU A 141 -10.09 -19.02 1.11
CA GLU A 141 -9.89 -19.48 2.48
C GLU A 141 -10.77 -20.71 2.73
N ALA A 142 -10.14 -21.82 3.12
CA ALA A 142 -10.81 -23.06 3.50
C ALA A 142 -10.68 -23.29 5.01
N PRO A 143 -11.65 -23.95 5.66
CA PRO A 143 -11.58 -24.23 7.09
C PRO A 143 -10.29 -24.98 7.45
N ASN A 144 -9.53 -24.44 8.41
CA ASN A 144 -8.25 -24.98 8.91
C ASN A 144 -7.09 -25.01 7.89
N GLU A 145 -7.19 -24.29 6.77
CA GLU A 145 -6.07 -24.10 5.83
C GLU A 145 -5.51 -22.68 5.89
N THR A 146 -4.23 -22.54 5.55
CA THR A 146 -3.60 -21.23 5.35
C THR A 146 -4.31 -20.49 4.20
N PRO A 147 -4.81 -19.26 4.41
CA PRO A 147 -5.44 -18.47 3.38
C PRO A 147 -4.54 -18.27 2.16
N LEU A 148 -5.16 -18.18 0.99
CA LEU A 148 -4.49 -17.86 -0.26
C LEU A 148 -4.69 -16.37 -0.54
N LEU A 149 -3.59 -15.63 -0.61
CA LEU A 149 -3.58 -14.21 -0.93
C LEU A 149 -3.29 -14.01 -2.41
N TYR A 150 -3.95 -13.02 -3.00
CA TYR A 150 -3.52 -12.43 -4.27
C TYR A 150 -2.23 -11.64 -4.05
N ILE A 151 -1.35 -11.64 -5.05
CA ILE A 151 -0.13 -10.84 -5.06
C ILE A 151 -0.23 -9.79 -6.18
N ASP A 152 -0.22 -8.51 -5.83
CA ASP A 152 -0.31 -7.43 -6.83
C ASP A 152 0.96 -7.22 -7.61
N ARG A 153 2.11 -7.35 -6.94
CA ARG A 153 3.43 -7.16 -7.54
C ARG A 153 4.43 -8.20 -7.04
N HIS A 154 5.18 -8.74 -7.98
CA HIS A 154 6.28 -9.64 -7.70
C HIS A 154 7.58 -9.01 -8.20
N LEU A 155 8.52 -8.76 -7.29
CA LEU A 155 9.85 -8.31 -7.67
C LEU A 155 10.80 -9.51 -7.66
N VAL A 156 11.70 -9.56 -8.62
CA VAL A 156 12.70 -10.62 -8.73
C VAL A 156 14.09 -10.04 -9.01
N HIS A 157 15.11 -10.78 -8.61
CA HIS A 157 16.51 -10.40 -8.80
C HIS A 157 17.36 -11.64 -9.09
N GLU A 158 18.62 -11.45 -9.46
CA GLU A 158 19.48 -12.49 -10.02
C GLU A 158 19.87 -13.61 -9.05
N VAL A 159 19.72 -13.39 -7.74
CA VAL A 159 20.21 -14.35 -6.73
C VAL A 159 19.23 -15.49 -6.47
N THR A 160 17.95 -15.17 -6.30
CA THR A 160 16.95 -16.11 -5.75
C THR A 160 15.92 -16.58 -6.76
N SER A 161 15.82 -15.91 -7.91
CA SER A 161 14.85 -16.21 -8.97
C SER A 161 15.26 -17.26 -10.00
N PRO A 162 16.55 -17.53 -10.32
CA PRO A 162 16.90 -18.47 -11.38
C PRO A 162 16.28 -19.86 -11.22
N GLN A 163 16.33 -20.42 -10.01
CA GLN A 163 15.78 -21.75 -9.72
C GLN A 163 14.25 -21.79 -9.85
N ALA A 164 13.56 -20.67 -9.56
CA ALA A 164 12.12 -20.59 -9.73
C ALA A 164 11.72 -20.67 -11.21
N PHE A 165 12.45 -19.99 -12.09
CA PHE A 165 12.23 -20.09 -13.54
C PHE A 165 12.55 -21.49 -14.09
N ASP A 166 13.60 -22.15 -13.57
CA ASP A 166 13.91 -23.54 -13.91
C ASP A 166 12.76 -24.49 -13.53
N GLY A 167 12.15 -24.29 -12.36
CA GLY A 167 10.97 -25.04 -11.92
C GLY A 167 9.78 -24.87 -12.87
N LEU A 168 9.49 -23.64 -13.30
CA LEU A 168 8.47 -23.38 -14.31
C LEU A 168 8.76 -24.13 -15.61
N ARG A 169 10.00 -24.07 -16.10
CA ARG A 169 10.42 -24.73 -17.34
C ARG A 169 10.28 -26.25 -17.23
N ALA A 170 10.74 -26.84 -16.13
CA ALA A 170 10.64 -28.28 -15.87
C ALA A 170 9.18 -28.76 -15.85
N HIS A 171 8.28 -27.95 -15.29
CA HIS A 171 6.84 -28.23 -15.23
C HIS A 171 6.05 -27.70 -16.43
N LYS A 172 6.72 -27.11 -17.44
CA LYS A 172 6.10 -26.51 -18.64
C LYS A 172 5.02 -25.49 -18.28
N ARG A 173 5.26 -24.68 -17.26
CA ARG A 173 4.36 -23.62 -16.79
C ARG A 173 4.81 -22.26 -17.34
N PRO A 174 3.89 -21.42 -17.83
CA PRO A 174 4.20 -20.02 -18.10
C PRO A 174 4.24 -19.21 -16.80
N VAL A 175 4.82 -18.01 -16.85
CA VAL A 175 4.55 -16.99 -15.84
C VAL A 175 3.11 -16.50 -15.99
N ARG A 176 2.34 -16.50 -14.90
CA ARG A 176 0.90 -16.25 -14.89
C ARG A 176 0.53 -14.82 -15.25
N GLN A 177 1.29 -13.84 -14.75
CA GLN A 177 1.11 -12.40 -15.04
C GLN A 177 2.48 -11.74 -15.22
N PRO A 178 3.09 -11.85 -16.42
CA PRO A 178 4.41 -11.24 -16.66
C PRO A 178 4.42 -9.73 -16.41
N GLY A 179 3.35 -9.01 -16.79
CA GLY A 179 3.20 -7.56 -16.55
C GLY A 179 2.97 -7.15 -15.07
N LYS A 180 2.98 -8.10 -14.13
CA LYS A 180 2.98 -7.84 -12.68
C LYS A 180 4.29 -8.28 -12.00
N THR A 181 5.24 -8.76 -12.80
CA THR A 181 6.55 -9.23 -12.34
C THR A 181 7.63 -8.31 -12.90
N PHE A 182 8.50 -7.79 -12.03
CA PHE A 182 9.55 -6.84 -12.42
C PHE A 182 10.89 -7.34 -11.91
N ALA A 183 11.87 -7.40 -12.80
CA ALA A 183 13.21 -7.89 -12.51
C ALA A 183 14.23 -6.75 -12.50
N THR A 184 15.17 -6.76 -11.55
CA THR A 184 16.36 -5.90 -11.60
C THR A 184 17.60 -6.70 -11.22
N MET A 185 18.77 -6.15 -11.52
CA MET A 185 20.05 -6.68 -11.03
C MET A 185 20.62 -5.73 -10.00
N ASP A 186 20.87 -6.18 -8.78
CA ASP A 186 21.37 -5.29 -7.72
C ASP A 186 22.28 -5.93 -6.67
N HIS A 187 22.29 -7.25 -6.49
CA HIS A 187 23.11 -7.90 -5.45
C HIS A 187 24.54 -8.18 -5.92
N ASN A 188 24.71 -8.51 -7.20
CA ASN A 188 25.95 -9.04 -7.78
C ASN A 188 26.60 -8.12 -8.83
N VAL A 189 26.10 -6.88 -8.91
CA VAL A 189 26.59 -5.86 -9.82
C VAL A 189 27.91 -5.29 -9.30
N SER A 190 28.88 -5.11 -10.19
CA SER A 190 30.16 -4.48 -9.83
C SER A 190 29.96 -3.02 -9.39
N THR A 191 30.58 -2.63 -8.28
CA THR A 191 30.54 -1.25 -7.79
C THR A 191 31.44 -0.29 -8.58
N GLN A 192 32.22 -0.80 -9.54
CA GLN A 192 33.16 -0.01 -10.33
C GLN A 192 32.72 0.18 -11.79
N THR A 193 32.01 -0.79 -12.36
CA THR A 193 31.65 -0.78 -13.79
C THR A 193 30.30 -1.45 -14.02
N LYS A 194 29.61 -1.09 -15.10
CA LYS A 194 28.37 -1.74 -15.56
C LYS A 194 28.61 -2.92 -16.52
N ASP A 195 29.78 -3.56 -16.43
CA ASP A 195 30.13 -4.73 -17.24
C ASP A 195 29.87 -6.01 -16.44
N ILE A 196 29.00 -6.87 -16.99
CA ILE A 196 28.69 -8.19 -16.41
C ILE A 196 29.92 -9.09 -16.28
N ASN A 197 30.93 -8.89 -17.13
CA ASN A 197 32.18 -9.65 -17.11
C ASN A 197 33.16 -9.17 -16.04
N ALA A 198 32.91 -8.00 -15.43
CA ALA A 198 33.70 -7.50 -14.32
C ALA A 198 33.30 -8.13 -12.97
N SER A 199 32.17 -8.84 -12.92
CA SER A 199 31.72 -9.58 -11.73
C SER A 199 32.36 -10.98 -11.68
N GLY A 200 32.44 -11.57 -10.48
CA GLY A 200 32.90 -12.95 -10.30
C GLY A 200 32.06 -13.95 -11.10
N GLU A 201 32.62 -15.15 -11.37
CA GLU A 201 32.00 -16.14 -12.25
C GLU A 201 30.54 -16.47 -11.88
N MET A 202 30.26 -16.72 -10.60
CA MET A 202 28.92 -17.03 -10.11
C MET A 202 27.94 -15.86 -10.32
N ALA A 203 28.37 -14.64 -9.99
CA ALA A 203 27.60 -13.41 -10.18
C ALA A 203 27.26 -13.20 -11.66
N ARG A 204 28.24 -13.41 -12.56
CA ARG A 204 28.06 -13.35 -14.01
C ARG A 204 27.01 -14.35 -14.49
N ILE A 205 27.08 -15.60 -14.02
CA ILE A 205 26.12 -16.66 -14.38
C ILE A 205 24.70 -16.27 -13.92
N GLN A 206 24.54 -15.80 -12.69
CA GLN A 206 23.24 -15.39 -12.14
C GLN A 206 22.61 -14.26 -12.94
N MET A 207 23.38 -13.21 -13.27
CA MET A 207 22.89 -12.10 -14.10
C MET A 207 22.53 -12.57 -15.52
N GLN A 208 23.36 -13.42 -16.14
CA GLN A 208 23.07 -13.98 -17.47
C GLN A 208 21.80 -14.84 -17.47
N GLU A 209 21.60 -15.65 -16.44
CA GLU A 209 20.41 -16.50 -16.32
C GLU A 209 19.16 -15.64 -16.09
N LEU A 210 19.25 -14.55 -15.32
CA LEU A 210 18.14 -13.60 -15.18
C LEU A 210 17.77 -12.96 -16.54
N ILE A 211 18.74 -12.52 -17.34
CA ILE A 211 18.49 -11.97 -18.69
C ILE A 211 17.73 -12.98 -19.55
N LYS A 212 18.25 -14.21 -19.60
CA LYS A 212 17.66 -15.30 -20.37
C LYS A 212 16.24 -15.61 -19.90
N ASN A 213 16.03 -15.75 -18.60
CA ASN A 213 14.72 -16.05 -18.02
C ASN A 213 13.71 -14.94 -18.29
N CYS A 214 14.09 -13.67 -18.11
CA CYS A 214 13.19 -12.56 -18.36
C CYS A 214 12.77 -12.50 -19.84
N SER A 215 13.73 -12.71 -20.76
CA SER A 215 13.44 -12.78 -22.19
C SER A 215 12.55 -13.98 -22.56
N GLU A 216 12.77 -15.15 -21.96
CA GLU A 216 12.02 -16.37 -22.26
C GLU A 216 10.57 -16.30 -21.76
N PHE A 217 10.36 -15.74 -20.56
CA PHE A 217 9.06 -15.69 -19.91
C PHE A 217 8.32 -14.35 -20.07
N GLY A 218 8.92 -13.38 -20.77
CA GLY A 218 8.33 -12.07 -21.04
C GLY A 218 8.21 -11.17 -19.80
N VAL A 219 9.14 -11.32 -18.85
CA VAL A 219 9.22 -10.49 -17.63
C VAL A 219 10.02 -9.23 -17.93
N GLU A 220 9.56 -8.08 -17.45
CA GLU A 220 10.27 -6.82 -17.62
C GLU A 220 11.55 -6.80 -16.79
N LEU A 221 12.67 -6.48 -17.43
CA LEU A 221 14.00 -6.47 -16.82
C LEU A 221 14.65 -5.09 -16.90
N TYR A 222 14.94 -4.53 -15.73
CA TYR A 222 15.81 -3.38 -15.53
C TYR A 222 17.27 -3.87 -15.49
N ASP A 223 17.83 -4.14 -16.66
CA ASP A 223 19.19 -4.67 -16.80
C ASP A 223 20.29 -3.66 -16.42
N LEU A 224 21.56 -4.08 -16.41
CA LEU A 224 22.70 -3.23 -16.03
C LEU A 224 22.79 -1.88 -16.77
N ASN A 225 22.30 -1.83 -18.02
CA ASN A 225 22.38 -0.64 -18.87
C ASN A 225 21.08 0.16 -18.88
N HIS A 226 20.02 -0.35 -18.25
CA HIS A 226 18.75 0.33 -18.14
C HIS A 226 18.89 1.61 -17.29
N PRO A 227 18.32 2.75 -17.72
CA PRO A 227 18.44 4.01 -16.98
C PRO A 227 17.80 3.98 -15.60
N TYR A 228 16.82 3.09 -15.40
CA TYR A 228 16.11 2.90 -14.14
C TYR A 228 16.55 1.67 -13.34
N GLN A 229 17.68 1.05 -13.71
CA GLN A 229 18.26 -0.01 -12.90
C GLN A 229 18.74 0.54 -11.57
N GLY A 230 18.48 -0.21 -10.50
CA GLY A 230 18.87 0.12 -9.15
C GLY A 230 18.50 -0.98 -8.16
N ILE A 231 18.72 -0.70 -6.88
CA ILE A 231 18.36 -1.60 -5.78
C ILE A 231 16.86 -1.91 -5.86
N VAL A 232 16.47 -3.18 -5.80
CA VAL A 232 15.09 -3.64 -6.06
C VAL A 232 14.04 -2.90 -5.22
N HIS A 233 14.37 -2.62 -3.96
CA HIS A 233 13.48 -1.92 -3.02
C HIS A 233 13.47 -0.39 -3.17
N VAL A 234 14.38 0.17 -3.96
CA VAL A 234 14.44 1.60 -4.32
C VAL A 234 13.79 1.82 -5.69
N MET A 235 14.13 0.97 -6.67
CA MET A 235 13.57 0.98 -8.02
C MET A 235 12.05 0.81 -7.98
N GLY A 236 11.53 -0.14 -7.18
CA GLY A 236 10.10 -0.43 -7.14
C GLY A 236 9.23 0.82 -6.87
N PRO A 237 9.50 1.60 -5.80
CA PRO A 237 8.80 2.86 -5.59
C PRO A 237 9.10 3.95 -6.63
N GLU A 238 10.35 4.12 -7.06
CA GLU A 238 10.72 5.15 -8.04
C GLU A 238 10.01 5.00 -9.39
N GLN A 239 9.77 3.75 -9.80
CA GLN A 239 9.11 3.44 -11.07
C GLN A 239 7.58 3.30 -10.95
N GLY A 240 7.00 3.64 -9.79
CA GLY A 240 5.55 3.50 -9.56
C GLY A 240 5.06 2.05 -9.53
N VAL A 241 5.97 1.08 -9.40
CA VAL A 241 5.63 -0.34 -9.22
C VAL A 241 5.03 -0.55 -7.84
N THR A 242 5.50 0.20 -6.83
CA THR A 242 4.98 0.16 -5.46
C THR A 242 3.93 1.24 -5.25
N LEU A 243 2.68 0.83 -5.00
CA LEU A 243 1.59 1.75 -4.67
C LEU A 243 0.91 1.37 -3.35
N PRO A 244 0.28 2.34 -2.66
CA PRO A 244 -0.50 2.05 -1.47
C PRO A 244 -1.60 1.03 -1.74
N GLY A 245 -1.89 0.19 -0.75
CA GLY A 245 -2.94 -0.82 -0.88
C GLY A 245 -2.49 -2.15 -1.47
N MET A 246 -1.29 -2.26 -2.03
CA MET A 246 -0.82 -3.47 -2.72
C MET A 246 -0.28 -4.55 -1.78
N THR A 247 -0.34 -5.79 -2.24
CA THR A 247 0.49 -6.90 -1.76
C THR A 247 1.73 -7.05 -2.64
N ILE A 248 2.92 -7.03 -2.04
CA ILE A 248 4.20 -7.04 -2.76
C ILE A 248 5.13 -8.10 -2.19
N VAL A 249 5.66 -8.96 -3.04
CA VAL A 249 6.61 -10.01 -2.61
C VAL A 249 7.86 -9.99 -3.46
N CYS A 250 8.97 -10.44 -2.87
CA CYS A 250 10.25 -10.62 -3.55
C CYS A 250 11.04 -11.71 -2.83
N GLY A 251 11.95 -12.36 -3.54
CA GLY A 251 12.94 -13.28 -2.97
C GLY A 251 14.00 -12.62 -2.06
N ASP A 252 13.74 -11.42 -1.53
CA ASP A 252 14.63 -10.64 -0.67
C ASP A 252 13.99 -10.38 0.71
N SER A 253 14.78 -10.48 1.78
CA SER A 253 14.31 -10.27 3.15
C SER A 253 13.86 -8.82 3.45
N HIS A 254 14.35 -7.84 2.71
CA HIS A 254 14.11 -6.41 2.94
C HIS A 254 12.89 -5.87 2.18
N THR A 255 12.09 -6.75 1.58
CA THR A 255 10.83 -6.42 0.90
C THR A 255 9.85 -5.64 1.79
N ALA A 256 9.95 -5.75 3.10
CA ALA A 256 9.18 -4.93 4.04
C ALA A 256 9.38 -3.41 3.84
N THR A 257 10.44 -2.97 3.15
CA THR A 257 10.68 -1.56 2.78
C THR A 257 9.50 -0.94 2.04
N HIS A 258 8.83 -1.70 1.17
CA HIS A 258 7.67 -1.22 0.42
C HIS A 258 6.46 -0.90 1.33
N GLY A 259 6.45 -1.39 2.58
CA GLY A 259 5.45 -1.04 3.58
C GLY A 259 5.43 0.45 3.96
N ALA A 260 6.51 1.19 3.70
CA ALA A 260 6.54 2.65 3.84
C ALA A 260 5.50 3.36 2.96
N PHE A 261 5.05 2.71 1.89
CA PHE A 261 4.02 3.22 0.97
C PHE A 261 2.61 2.75 1.34
N GLY A 262 2.42 2.09 2.48
CA GLY A 262 1.13 1.52 2.87
C GLY A 262 0.76 0.25 2.09
N ALA A 263 1.77 -0.52 1.65
CA ALA A 263 1.63 -1.83 1.04
C ALA A 263 1.89 -2.95 2.06
N LEU A 264 1.26 -4.11 1.87
CA LEU A 264 1.59 -5.34 2.60
C LEU A 264 2.71 -6.05 1.86
N ALA A 265 3.95 -5.83 2.29
CA ALA A 265 5.12 -6.30 1.58
C ALA A 265 6.04 -7.17 2.45
N PHE A 266 6.46 -8.32 1.92
CA PHE A 266 7.27 -9.28 2.67
C PHE A 266 8.13 -10.17 1.76
N GLY A 267 9.26 -10.62 2.30
CA GLY A 267 10.17 -11.51 1.61
C GLY A 267 9.63 -12.94 1.56
N ILE A 268 9.93 -13.65 0.48
CA ILE A 268 9.49 -15.03 0.25
C ILE A 268 10.66 -15.93 -0.15
N GLY A 269 10.53 -17.23 0.08
CA GLY A 269 11.54 -18.21 -0.34
C GLY A 269 11.49 -18.54 -1.83
N THR A 270 12.55 -19.15 -2.37
CA THR A 270 12.62 -19.55 -3.79
C THR A 270 11.45 -20.41 -4.26
N SER A 271 10.98 -21.36 -3.45
CA SER A 271 9.80 -22.18 -3.80
C SER A 271 8.52 -21.36 -3.87
N GLU A 272 8.41 -20.31 -3.05
CA GLU A 272 7.28 -19.38 -3.09
C GLU A 272 7.39 -18.42 -4.28
N VAL A 273 8.60 -18.02 -4.67
CA VAL A 273 8.84 -17.25 -5.92
C VAL A 273 8.29 -18.04 -7.12
N GLU A 274 8.61 -19.34 -7.23
CA GLU A 274 8.03 -20.19 -8.30
C GLU A 274 6.51 -20.22 -8.22
N HIS A 275 5.96 -20.39 -7.01
CA HIS A 275 4.51 -20.43 -6.81
C HIS A 275 3.84 -19.15 -7.30
N VAL A 276 4.33 -17.97 -6.88
CA VAL A 276 3.81 -16.67 -7.30
C VAL A 276 3.96 -16.48 -8.81
N LEU A 277 5.09 -16.86 -9.42
CA LEU A 277 5.24 -16.82 -10.87
C LEU A 277 4.19 -17.71 -11.57
N ALA A 278 3.88 -18.87 -11.02
CA ALA A 278 2.94 -19.83 -11.61
C ALA A 278 1.45 -19.47 -11.40
N THR A 279 1.10 -18.78 -10.31
CA THR A 279 -0.31 -18.62 -9.89
C THR A 279 -0.74 -17.17 -9.66
N GLN A 280 0.19 -16.24 -9.46
CA GLN A 280 -0.04 -14.88 -8.95
C GLN A 280 -0.70 -14.85 -7.56
N THR A 281 -0.50 -15.91 -6.78
CA THR A 281 -1.04 -16.03 -5.43
C THR A 281 0.01 -16.62 -4.49
N LEU A 282 -0.23 -16.53 -3.19
CA LEU A 282 0.62 -17.14 -2.18
C LEU A 282 -0.19 -17.60 -0.97
N LYS A 283 0.10 -18.80 -0.44
CA LYS A 283 -0.46 -19.22 0.84
C LYS A 283 0.25 -18.45 1.94
N GLN A 284 -0.46 -17.58 2.66
CA GLN A 284 0.11 -16.79 3.73
C GLN A 284 -0.76 -16.82 4.99
N GLY A 285 -0.15 -17.15 6.11
CA GLY A 285 -0.81 -17.16 7.42
C GLY A 285 -0.93 -15.76 7.98
N ARG A 286 -1.91 -15.53 8.85
CA ARG A 286 -2.00 -14.23 9.54
C ARG A 286 -0.89 -14.09 10.58
N ALA A 287 -0.10 -13.02 10.45
CA ALA A 287 0.78 -12.53 11.49
C ALA A 287 0.01 -11.78 12.59
N LYS A 288 0.65 -11.61 13.75
CA LYS A 288 0.16 -10.72 14.80
C LYS A 288 0.45 -9.26 14.44
N THR A 289 -0.27 -8.32 15.05
CA THR A 289 -0.04 -6.88 14.85
C THR A 289 0.81 -6.30 15.97
N MET A 290 1.79 -5.47 15.64
CA MET A 290 2.59 -4.71 16.60
C MET A 290 2.54 -3.22 16.25
N LYS A 291 2.14 -2.38 17.19
CA LYS A 291 2.20 -0.92 17.04
C LYS A 291 3.49 -0.38 17.64
N ILE A 292 4.26 0.38 16.86
CA ILE A 292 5.40 1.16 17.35
C ILE A 292 5.06 2.65 17.19
N GLU A 293 4.78 3.29 18.31
CA GLU A 293 4.38 4.69 18.36
C GLU A 293 5.56 5.57 18.80
N VAL A 294 5.99 6.48 17.92
CA VAL A 294 7.11 7.40 18.14
C VAL A 294 6.58 8.83 18.28
N ASN A 295 6.49 9.28 19.53
CA ASN A 295 5.93 10.57 19.90
C ASN A 295 7.01 11.63 20.14
N GLY A 296 6.67 12.89 19.86
CA GLY A 296 7.58 14.04 19.95
C GLY A 296 8.23 14.41 18.61
N LYS A 297 9.12 15.41 18.66
CA LYS A 297 9.90 15.90 17.51
C LYS A 297 11.32 15.37 17.61
N ALA A 298 11.87 14.88 16.51
CA ALA A 298 13.28 14.55 16.41
C ALA A 298 14.12 15.82 16.64
N ALA A 299 15.15 15.71 17.50
CA ALA A 299 16.09 16.80 17.72
C ALA A 299 16.94 17.04 16.45
N PRO A 300 17.52 18.24 16.26
CA PRO A 300 18.41 18.50 15.14
C PRO A 300 19.53 17.45 15.02
N GLY A 301 19.76 16.94 13.82
CA GLY A 301 20.75 15.90 13.53
C GLY A 301 20.26 14.46 13.73
N ILE A 302 19.07 14.25 14.30
CA ILE A 302 18.45 12.91 14.43
C ILE A 302 17.66 12.59 13.16
N THR A 303 17.95 11.43 12.56
CA THR A 303 17.37 10.95 11.31
C THR A 303 16.44 9.75 11.54
N ALA A 304 15.73 9.33 10.47
CA ALA A 304 14.96 8.10 10.48
C ALA A 304 15.82 6.85 10.82
N LYS A 305 17.11 6.86 10.43
CA LYS A 305 18.05 5.78 10.76
C LYS A 305 18.28 5.69 12.26
N ASP A 306 18.45 6.82 12.94
CA ASP A 306 18.68 6.86 14.38
C ASP A 306 17.45 6.37 15.15
N ILE A 307 16.26 6.78 14.70
CA ILE A 307 14.98 6.35 15.27
C ILE A 307 14.82 4.83 15.16
N VAL A 308 15.00 4.25 13.97
CA VAL A 308 14.82 2.80 13.77
C VAL A 308 15.89 2.00 14.53
N LEU A 309 17.14 2.49 14.61
CA LEU A 309 18.18 1.85 15.41
C LEU A 309 17.87 1.90 16.92
N ALA A 310 17.32 3.01 17.42
CA ALA A 310 16.89 3.12 18.81
C ALA A 310 15.71 2.18 19.14
N ILE A 311 14.79 1.98 18.19
CA ILE A 311 13.70 1.00 18.30
C ILE A 311 14.28 -0.41 18.37
N ILE A 312 15.15 -0.79 17.43
CA ILE A 312 15.82 -2.11 17.41
C ILE A 312 16.61 -2.34 18.70
N GLY A 313 17.30 -1.31 19.22
CA GLY A 313 18.03 -1.39 20.48
C GLY A 313 17.13 -1.69 21.69
N LYS A 314 15.84 -1.29 21.65
CA LYS A 314 14.85 -1.58 22.69
C LYS A 314 14.15 -2.92 22.50
N THR A 315 13.82 -3.29 21.26
CA THR A 315 13.05 -4.50 20.96
C THR A 315 13.93 -5.74 20.79
N GLY A 316 15.22 -5.54 20.49
CA GLY A 316 16.14 -6.59 20.07
C GLY A 316 15.92 -7.02 18.61
N SER A 317 16.86 -7.80 18.08
CA SER A 317 16.83 -8.30 16.70
C SER A 317 15.66 -9.25 16.41
N ALA A 318 15.15 -9.95 17.43
CA ALA A 318 14.02 -10.87 17.31
C ALA A 318 12.67 -10.24 17.72
N GLY A 319 12.65 -8.96 18.13
CA GLY A 319 11.48 -8.34 18.74
C GLY A 319 10.23 -8.31 17.84
N GLY A 320 10.40 -8.28 16.52
CA GLY A 320 9.30 -8.30 15.54
C GLY A 320 8.88 -9.69 15.04
N THR A 321 9.44 -10.78 15.60
CA THR A 321 9.20 -12.15 15.08
C THR A 321 7.72 -12.51 15.14
N GLY A 322 7.14 -12.85 13.98
CA GLY A 322 5.72 -13.23 13.86
C GLY A 322 4.75 -12.04 13.90
N TYR A 323 5.25 -10.81 13.85
CA TYR A 323 4.45 -9.59 13.82
C TYR A 323 4.60 -8.85 12.49
N VAL A 324 3.51 -8.19 12.08
CA VAL A 324 3.56 -7.02 11.19
C VAL A 324 3.59 -5.78 12.06
N VAL A 325 4.60 -4.94 11.81
CA VAL A 325 4.87 -3.74 12.61
C VAL A 325 4.30 -2.50 11.91
N GLU A 326 3.42 -1.79 12.61
CA GLU A 326 2.87 -0.50 12.16
C GLU A 326 3.52 0.65 12.93
N PHE A 327 4.24 1.51 12.20
CA PHE A 327 4.87 2.70 12.75
C PHE A 327 3.90 3.88 12.72
N CYS A 328 3.72 4.55 13.86
CA CYS A 328 2.86 5.72 13.97
C CYS A 328 3.43 6.75 14.95
N GLY A 329 2.71 7.86 15.14
CA GLY A 329 3.12 8.95 16.03
C GLY A 329 3.69 10.17 15.30
N GLN A 330 3.88 11.25 16.05
CA GLN A 330 4.25 12.56 15.52
C GLN A 330 5.55 12.54 14.73
N ALA A 331 6.56 11.82 15.23
CA ALA A 331 7.87 11.74 14.56
C ALA A 331 7.75 11.03 13.22
N ILE A 332 6.90 10.00 13.12
CA ILE A 332 6.66 9.24 11.88
C ILE A 332 5.92 10.09 10.85
N ARG A 333 4.88 10.84 11.24
CA ARG A 333 4.10 11.71 10.34
C ARG A 333 4.93 12.83 9.70
N ARG A 334 5.95 13.34 10.41
CA ARG A 334 6.84 14.41 9.94
C ARG A 334 8.08 13.92 9.20
N SER A 335 8.30 12.61 9.08
CA SER A 335 9.47 12.05 8.38
C SER A 335 9.56 12.48 6.91
N ASP A 336 8.50 13.06 6.36
CA ASP A 336 8.53 13.79 5.09
C ASP A 336 8.69 15.29 5.37
N HIS A 337 9.93 15.76 5.42
CA HIS A 337 10.32 17.04 4.82
C HIS A 337 11.67 16.78 4.16
N GLY A 338 11.67 16.63 2.83
CA GLY A 338 12.86 16.80 2.02
C GLY A 338 13.53 18.13 2.33
N ARG A 339 14.47 18.13 3.28
CA ARG A 339 15.64 18.98 3.08
C ARG A 339 16.38 18.32 1.93
N PRO A 340 16.55 19.00 0.78
CA PRO A 340 17.55 18.55 -0.16
C PRO A 340 18.84 18.38 0.63
N TYR A 341 19.55 17.28 0.37
CA TYR A 341 20.93 17.15 0.79
C TYR A 341 21.68 18.33 0.16
N ASP A 342 21.80 19.44 0.89
CA ASP A 342 22.72 20.50 0.53
C ASP A 342 24.10 19.87 0.56
N ALA A 343 24.70 19.84 -0.63
CA ALA A 343 26.05 19.40 -0.86
C ALA A 343 27.01 20.07 0.14
N VAL A 344 27.86 19.25 0.74
CA VAL A 344 29.24 19.64 1.00
C VAL A 344 30.10 18.83 0.04
#